data_AF-A0A928TV43-F1
#
_entry.id   AF-A0A928TV43-F1
#
_cell.length_a   1.000
_cell.length_b   1.000
_cell.length_c   1.000
_cell.angle_alpha   90.00
_cell.angle_beta   90.00
_cell.angle_gamma   90.00
#
_symmetry.space_group_name_H-M   'P 1'
#
loop_
_entity.id
_entity.type
_entity.pdbx_description
1 polymer ?
#
loop_
_entity_poly.entity_id
_entity_poly.type
_entity_poly.pdbx_seq_one_letter_code
_entity_poly.pdbx_strand_id
1 'polypeptide(L)'
;MTTLPLTVGQRTAVSLQRIHTLLAVQTAVVILVSLNRLGPWTTGYVAANEFLRWVDLLNMLALPLISLVAFYLLKKEVEKGVLVGHGRVHLLLNLTFIVGVYLLGVSYGAHEVTNYLHARFCPDGPVDDLCRIIIFNDDDFSHWLFFAGFVLMNVALLLLQIIFPYRQEIDRRNIIFLVVNGLFIGLGVFANLAFEEIGLDLYVVALLALLSVGMWRVYGRQPLTIYYTTAYVLGLAATGIYKVIG
;
A
#
# COMPACT_ATOMS: atom_id res chain seq x y z
N MET A 1 39.42 26.94 30.77
CA MET A 1 38.34 27.19 29.79
C MET A 1 37.67 25.86 29.50
N THR A 2 36.52 25.66 30.12
CA THR A 2 35.70 24.46 30.09
C THR A 2 34.68 24.64 28.97
N THR A 3 34.80 23.88 27.89
CA THR A 3 33.80 23.83 26.81
C THR A 3 33.16 22.44 26.76
N LEU A 4 32.12 22.27 27.56
CA LEU A 4 30.95 21.46 27.21
C LEU A 4 29.77 22.41 27.41
N PRO A 5 28.87 22.60 26.43
CA PRO A 5 27.92 21.54 26.04
C PRO A 5 27.63 21.56 24.51
N LEU A 6 27.14 20.48 23.91
CA LEU A 6 25.72 20.13 23.81
C LEU A 6 25.62 18.63 23.54
N THR A 7 24.91 17.92 24.40
CA THR A 7 24.27 16.65 24.07
C THR A 7 23.28 16.89 22.94
N VAL A 8 23.79 16.90 21.70
CA VAL A 8 22.97 16.73 20.50
C VAL A 8 22.27 15.39 20.68
N GLY A 9 20.97 15.46 20.98
CA GLY A 9 20.14 14.29 21.22
C GLY A 9 20.46 13.23 20.18
N GLN A 10 20.87 12.06 20.64
CA GLN A 10 21.16 10.92 19.79
C GLN A 10 19.95 10.69 18.88
N ARG A 11 20.03 11.16 17.63
CA ARG A 11 19.04 10.78 16.63
C ARG A 11 19.10 9.27 16.54
N THR A 12 18.03 8.61 16.94
CA THR A 12 17.94 7.15 16.87
C THR A 12 18.18 6.74 15.43
N ALA A 13 19.18 5.90 15.19
CA ALA A 13 19.45 5.39 13.85
C ALA A 13 18.22 4.65 13.29
N VAL A 14 18.11 4.63 11.96
CA VAL A 14 17.12 3.80 11.24
C VAL A 14 17.30 2.35 11.64
N SER A 15 16.23 1.70 12.08
CA SER A 15 16.21 0.30 12.49
C SER A 15 15.62 -0.57 11.37
N LEU A 16 16.46 -1.42 10.79
CA LEU A 16 16.05 -2.37 9.76
C LEU A 16 15.03 -3.40 10.30
N GLN A 17 15.16 -3.80 11.58
CA GLN A 17 14.17 -4.66 12.24
C GLN A 17 12.78 -4.01 12.25
N ARG A 18 12.69 -2.70 12.57
CA ARG A 18 11.40 -1.99 12.54
C ARG A 18 10.83 -1.92 11.13
N ILE A 19 11.66 -1.68 10.12
CA ILE A 19 11.24 -1.75 8.70
C ILE A 19 10.65 -3.13 8.39
N HIS A 20 11.35 -4.21 8.74
CA HIS A 20 10.84 -5.57 8.56
C HIS A 20 9.50 -5.81 9.24
N THR A 21 9.35 -5.41 10.51
CA THR A 21 8.10 -5.56 11.25
C THR A 21 6.97 -4.80 10.57
N LEU A 22 7.20 -3.54 10.18
CA LEU A 22 6.16 -2.72 9.56
C LEU A 22 5.74 -3.23 8.18
N LEU A 23 6.69 -3.73 7.38
CA LEU A 23 6.38 -4.40 6.11
C LEU A 23 5.66 -5.74 6.34
N ALA A 24 6.01 -6.49 7.38
CA ALA A 24 5.30 -7.72 7.77
C ALA A 24 3.87 -7.43 8.21
N VAL A 25 3.62 -6.32 8.90
CA VAL A 25 2.27 -5.86 9.22
C VAL A 25 1.47 -5.59 7.94
N GLN A 26 2.06 -4.94 6.92
CA GLN A 26 1.38 -4.76 5.64
C GLN A 26 0.98 -6.10 4.99
N THR A 27 1.92 -7.04 4.95
CA THR A 27 1.67 -8.38 4.43
C THR A 27 0.56 -9.11 5.22
N ALA A 28 0.57 -9.01 6.54
CA ALA A 28 -0.47 -9.57 7.38
C ALA A 28 -1.83 -8.93 7.08
N VAL A 29 -1.89 -7.61 6.89
CA VAL A 29 -3.13 -6.91 6.51
C VAL A 29 -3.64 -7.41 5.16
N VAL A 30 -2.78 -7.55 4.14
CA VAL A 30 -3.20 -8.08 2.82
C VAL A 30 -3.77 -9.49 2.93
N ILE A 31 -3.13 -10.37 3.72
CA ILE A 31 -3.65 -11.72 3.97
C ILE A 31 -5.01 -11.65 4.68
N LEU A 32 -5.14 -10.81 5.72
CA LEU A 32 -6.39 -10.67 6.47
C LEU A 32 -7.53 -10.10 5.60
N VAL A 33 -7.26 -9.11 4.75
CA VAL A 33 -8.24 -8.58 3.78
C VAL A 33 -8.68 -9.69 2.84
N SER A 34 -7.74 -10.48 2.31
CA SER A 34 -8.05 -11.59 1.40
C SER A 34 -8.94 -12.64 2.07
N LEU A 35 -8.61 -13.02 3.31
CA LEU A 35 -9.42 -13.95 4.09
C LEU A 35 -10.80 -13.36 4.44
N ASN A 36 -10.86 -12.06 4.75
CA ASN A 36 -12.11 -11.38 5.07
C ASN A 36 -13.04 -11.27 3.86
N ARG A 37 -12.50 -11.02 2.66
CA ARG A 37 -13.29 -10.94 1.41
C ARG A 37 -13.72 -12.29 0.87
N LEU A 38 -12.85 -13.30 0.91
CA LEU A 38 -13.12 -14.61 0.33
C LEU A 38 -13.81 -15.58 1.31
N GLY A 39 -13.78 -15.27 2.60
CA GLY A 39 -14.32 -16.12 3.65
C GLY A 39 -15.80 -15.86 3.95
N PRO A 40 -16.55 -16.87 4.43
CA PRO A 40 -17.96 -16.69 4.81
C PRO A 40 -18.16 -16.01 6.17
N TRP A 41 -17.09 -15.84 6.96
CA TRP A 41 -17.15 -15.58 8.40
C TRP A 41 -17.66 -14.18 8.77
N THR A 42 -17.58 -13.22 7.86
CA THR A 42 -17.93 -11.80 8.11
C THR A 42 -19.05 -11.30 7.20
N THR A 43 -19.82 -12.23 6.62
CA THR A 43 -20.95 -11.90 5.73
C THR A 43 -22.21 -11.45 6.48
N GLY A 44 -22.29 -11.72 7.79
CA GLY A 44 -23.40 -11.28 8.64
C GLY A 44 -23.43 -9.76 8.89
N TYR A 45 -24.57 -9.26 9.36
CA TYR A 45 -24.78 -7.84 9.62
C TYR A 45 -24.22 -7.38 10.97
N VAL A 46 -23.73 -6.14 11.02
CA VAL A 46 -23.21 -5.49 12.22
C VAL A 46 -24.34 -5.12 13.20
N ALA A 47 -25.52 -4.78 12.68
CA ALA A 47 -26.67 -4.34 13.46
C ALA A 47 -27.98 -4.89 12.86
N ALA A 48 -29.03 -4.98 13.68
CA ALA A 48 -30.32 -5.57 13.32
C ALA A 48 -31.08 -4.84 12.20
N ASN A 49 -30.75 -3.57 11.96
CA ASN A 49 -31.29 -2.78 10.86
C ASN A 49 -30.54 -2.99 9.54
N GLU A 50 -29.66 -4.00 9.49
CA GLU A 50 -28.87 -4.35 8.29
C GLU A 50 -28.04 -3.15 7.80
N PHE A 51 -27.40 -2.43 8.73
CA PHE A 51 -26.59 -1.25 8.44
C PHE A 51 -25.45 -1.52 7.45
N LEU A 52 -24.56 -2.44 7.79
CA LEU A 52 -23.44 -2.93 6.97
C LEU A 52 -23.17 -4.40 7.33
N ARG A 53 -22.49 -5.14 6.45
CA ARG A 53 -21.92 -6.45 6.80
C ARG A 53 -20.60 -6.25 7.55
N TRP A 54 -20.19 -7.24 8.32
CA TRP A 54 -18.90 -7.21 9.01
C TRP A 54 -17.72 -7.10 8.04
N VAL A 55 -17.82 -7.75 6.86
CA VAL A 55 -16.79 -7.69 5.81
C VAL A 55 -16.55 -6.26 5.36
N ASP A 56 -17.61 -5.50 5.07
CA ASP A 56 -17.54 -4.13 4.60
C ASP A 56 -16.97 -3.21 5.71
N LEU A 57 -17.46 -3.34 6.95
CA LEU A 57 -16.99 -2.51 8.07
C LEU A 57 -15.50 -2.73 8.38
N LEU A 58 -15.03 -3.98 8.36
CA LEU A 58 -13.64 -4.32 8.63
C LEU A 58 -12.71 -3.82 7.52
N ASN A 59 -13.14 -3.93 6.26
CA ASN A 59 -12.40 -3.43 5.11
C ASN A 59 -12.47 -1.89 5.00
N MET A 60 -13.47 -1.23 5.58
CA MET A 60 -13.59 0.23 5.59
C MET A 60 -12.74 0.87 6.69
N LEU A 61 -12.74 0.28 7.89
CA LEU A 61 -12.17 0.92 9.09
C LEU A 61 -10.93 0.21 9.60
N ALA A 62 -11.06 -1.05 10.02
CA ALA A 62 -10.04 -1.70 10.83
C ALA A 62 -8.77 -2.00 10.03
N LEU A 63 -8.91 -2.66 8.88
CA LEU A 63 -7.78 -3.12 8.07
C LEU A 63 -7.04 -1.95 7.40
N PRO A 64 -7.72 -0.96 6.77
CA PRO A 64 -7.04 0.23 6.26
C PRO A 64 -6.36 1.03 7.36
N LEU A 65 -6.96 1.18 8.55
CA LEU A 65 -6.34 1.92 9.65
C LEU A 65 -5.03 1.26 10.08
N ILE A 66 -5.00 -0.06 10.25
CA ILE A 66 -3.77 -0.79 10.59
C ILE A 66 -2.71 -0.58 9.51
N SER A 67 -3.09 -0.69 8.22
CA SER A 67 -2.18 -0.44 7.10
C SER A 67 -1.64 0.99 7.09
N LEU A 68 -2.51 1.99 7.24
CA LEU A 68 -2.13 3.41 7.25
C LEU A 68 -1.20 3.75 8.42
N VAL A 69 -1.48 3.22 9.61
CA VAL A 69 -0.60 3.37 10.77
C VAL A 69 0.75 2.74 10.51
N ALA A 70 0.80 1.52 9.96
CA ALA A 70 2.07 0.87 9.63
C ALA A 70 2.84 1.65 8.53
N PHE A 71 2.17 2.19 7.52
CA PHE A 71 2.79 3.05 6.50
C PHE A 71 3.32 4.35 7.08
N TYR A 72 2.55 5.01 7.95
CA TYR A 72 2.98 6.23 8.62
C TYR A 72 4.19 5.98 9.54
N LEU A 73 4.18 4.89 10.31
CA LEU A 73 5.32 4.50 11.13
C LEU A 73 6.54 4.12 10.28
N LEU A 74 6.33 3.49 9.13
CA LEU A 74 7.40 3.15 8.19
C LEU A 74 8.04 4.41 7.64
N LYS A 75 7.21 5.38 7.21
CA LYS A 75 7.64 6.71 6.81
C LYS A 75 8.51 7.36 7.89
N LYS A 76 8.03 7.35 9.14
CA LYS A 76 8.75 7.94 10.28
C LYS A 76 10.07 7.22 10.58
N GLU A 77 10.11 5.90 10.40
CA GLU A 77 11.34 5.12 10.55
C GLU A 77 12.38 5.49 9.48
N VAL A 78 11.96 5.68 8.22
CA VAL A 78 12.84 6.16 7.15
C VAL A 78 13.38 7.57 7.45
N GLU A 79 12.51 8.48 7.91
CA GLU A 79 12.86 9.87 8.23
C GLU A 79 13.86 10.03 9.40
N LYS A 80 14.12 8.97 10.18
CA LYS A 80 15.20 8.98 11.20
C LYS A 80 16.59 9.05 10.59
N GLY A 81 16.72 8.75 9.29
CA GLY A 81 17.98 8.83 8.56
C GLY A 81 18.56 10.24 8.49
N VAL A 82 19.74 10.35 7.89
CA VAL A 82 20.35 11.65 7.60
C VAL A 82 19.73 12.18 6.31
N LEU A 83 19.09 13.36 6.39
CA LEU A 83 18.57 14.05 5.21
C LEU A 83 19.72 14.42 4.26
N VAL A 84 19.63 13.94 3.03
CA VAL A 84 20.49 14.28 1.90
C VAL A 84 19.58 14.94 0.85
N GLY A 85 19.47 16.27 0.90
CA GLY A 85 18.62 17.01 -0.02
C GLY A 85 18.11 18.33 0.55
N HIS A 86 17.19 18.95 -0.18
CA HIS A 86 16.58 20.23 0.21
C HIS A 86 15.30 20.01 1.02
N GLY A 87 15.09 20.80 2.06
CA GLY A 87 13.87 20.74 2.89
C GLY A 87 12.57 20.91 2.11
N ARG A 88 12.60 21.63 0.97
CA ARG A 88 11.43 21.76 0.07
C ARG A 88 11.00 20.42 -0.55
N VAL A 89 11.94 19.56 -0.94
CA VAL A 89 11.63 18.24 -1.48
C VAL A 89 11.00 17.37 -0.40
N HIS A 90 11.55 17.41 0.82
CA HIS A 90 10.96 16.70 1.96
C HIS A 90 9.53 17.18 2.26
N LEU A 91 9.28 18.49 2.23
CA LEU A 91 7.94 19.05 2.38
C LEU A 91 6.98 18.55 1.29
N LEU A 92 7.38 18.57 0.01
CA LEU A 92 6.55 18.09 -1.08
C LEU A 92 6.22 16.61 -0.95
N LEU A 93 7.19 15.77 -0.55
CA LEU A 93 6.95 14.34 -0.31
C LEU A 93 6.01 14.10 0.88
N ASN A 94 6.10 14.92 1.94
CA ASN A 94 5.15 14.87 3.05
C ASN A 94 3.73 15.23 2.61
N LEU A 95 3.57 16.31 1.85
CA LEU A 95 2.27 16.71 1.32
C LEU A 95 1.71 15.65 0.38
N THR A 96 2.54 15.08 -0.49
CA THR A 96 2.17 13.97 -1.39
C THR A 96 1.67 12.76 -0.60
N PHE A 97 2.38 12.38 0.47
CA PHE A 97 1.95 11.29 1.34
C PHE A 97 0.61 11.59 2.03
N ILE A 98 0.42 12.80 2.56
CA ILE A 98 -0.82 13.21 3.25
C ILE A 98 -2.00 13.22 2.28
N VAL A 99 -1.83 13.77 1.08
CA VAL A 99 -2.85 13.73 0.02
C VAL A 99 -3.17 12.28 -0.32
N GLY A 100 -2.16 11.42 -0.46
CA GLY A 100 -2.37 10.00 -0.71
C GLY A 100 -3.21 9.30 0.38
N VAL A 101 -2.91 9.58 1.66
CA VAL A 101 -3.70 9.08 2.81
C VAL A 101 -5.14 9.59 2.74
N TYR A 102 -5.35 10.86 2.42
CA TYR A 102 -6.69 11.42 2.29
C TYR A 102 -7.49 10.73 1.19
N LEU A 103 -6.91 10.56 -0.01
CA LEU A 103 -7.57 9.89 -1.13
C LEU A 103 -7.90 8.43 -0.82
N LEU A 104 -7.01 7.69 -0.14
CA LEU A 104 -7.33 6.34 0.34
C LEU A 104 -8.50 6.33 1.32
N GLY A 105 -8.54 7.29 2.25
CA GLY A 105 -9.65 7.40 3.20
C GLY A 105 -11.00 7.66 2.51
N VAL A 106 -11.02 8.58 1.54
CA VAL A 106 -12.22 8.86 0.74
C VAL A 106 -12.63 7.63 -0.07
N SER A 107 -11.66 6.95 -0.68
CA SER A 107 -11.88 5.73 -1.45
C SER A 107 -12.53 4.63 -0.60
N TYR A 108 -11.90 4.19 0.50
CA TYR A 108 -12.46 3.11 1.34
C TYR A 108 -13.82 3.48 1.93
N GLY A 109 -14.02 4.75 2.30
CA GLY A 109 -15.31 5.23 2.80
C GLY A 109 -16.43 5.20 1.76
N ALA A 110 -16.10 5.45 0.48
CA ALA A 110 -17.04 5.31 -0.61
C ALA A 110 -17.25 3.82 -0.97
N HIS A 111 -16.17 3.12 -1.31
CA HIS A 111 -16.17 1.75 -1.85
C HIS A 111 -16.98 0.79 -0.97
N GLU A 112 -16.68 0.69 0.32
CA GLU A 112 -17.27 -0.38 1.13
C GLU A 112 -18.77 -0.14 1.41
N VAL A 113 -19.18 1.12 1.49
CA VAL A 113 -20.60 1.49 1.62
C VAL A 113 -21.33 1.23 0.31
N THR A 114 -20.74 1.61 -0.83
CA THR A 114 -21.39 1.42 -2.13
C THR A 114 -21.37 -0.02 -2.61
N ASN A 115 -20.35 -0.80 -2.30
CA ASN A 115 -20.27 -2.25 -2.50
C ASN A 115 -21.39 -2.97 -1.73
N TYR A 116 -21.66 -2.54 -0.49
CA TYR A 116 -22.81 -3.05 0.26
C TYR A 116 -24.13 -2.74 -0.44
N LEU A 117 -24.32 -1.50 -0.88
CA LEU A 117 -25.54 -1.09 -1.59
C LEU A 117 -25.69 -1.82 -2.93
N HIS A 118 -24.59 -1.97 -3.69
CA HIS A 118 -24.52 -2.64 -4.97
C HIS A 118 -24.98 -4.09 -4.82
N ALA A 119 -24.31 -4.86 -3.94
CA ALA A 119 -24.61 -6.27 -3.72
C ALA A 119 -26.05 -6.53 -3.23
N ARG A 120 -26.68 -5.54 -2.59
CA ARG A 120 -28.00 -5.69 -1.98
C ARG A 120 -29.15 -5.22 -2.87
N PHE A 121 -28.97 -4.09 -3.54
CA PHE A 121 -30.06 -3.36 -4.20
C PHE A 121 -29.96 -3.38 -5.73
N CYS A 122 -28.87 -3.87 -6.30
CA CYS A 122 -28.66 -3.93 -7.75
C CYS A 122 -28.55 -5.38 -8.22
N PRO A 123 -29.68 -6.09 -8.38
CA PRO A 123 -29.70 -7.47 -8.86
C PRO A 123 -29.33 -7.55 -10.34
N ASP A 124 -28.97 -8.76 -10.78
CA ASP A 124 -28.72 -9.05 -12.20
C ASP A 124 -29.96 -8.72 -13.05
N GLY A 125 -29.85 -7.77 -13.97
CA GLY A 125 -30.97 -7.33 -14.80
C GLY A 125 -30.82 -5.90 -15.37
N PRO A 126 -31.92 -5.29 -15.85
CA PRO A 126 -31.89 -3.92 -16.35
C PRO A 126 -31.47 -2.94 -15.26
N VAL A 127 -30.36 -2.23 -15.49
CA VAL A 127 -29.81 -1.26 -14.54
C VAL A 127 -30.59 0.05 -14.63
N ASP A 128 -31.27 0.41 -13.54
CA ASP A 128 -31.91 1.71 -13.39
C ASP A 128 -30.89 2.83 -13.08
N ASP A 129 -31.34 4.08 -13.01
CA ASP A 129 -30.44 5.20 -12.76
C ASP A 129 -29.79 5.15 -11.38
N LEU A 130 -30.48 4.61 -10.38
CA LEU A 130 -29.93 4.49 -9.02
C LEU A 130 -28.78 3.47 -9.00
N CYS A 131 -28.97 2.31 -9.62
CA CYS A 131 -27.93 1.30 -9.73
C CYS A 131 -26.74 1.76 -10.58
N ARG A 132 -26.97 2.53 -11.65
CA ARG A 132 -25.86 3.18 -12.38
C ARG A 132 -25.02 4.07 -11.46
N ILE A 133 -25.65 4.88 -10.61
CA ILE A 133 -24.94 5.76 -9.67
C ILE A 133 -24.17 4.94 -8.63
N ILE A 134 -24.78 3.88 -8.08
CA ILE A 134 -24.14 3.00 -7.08
C ILE A 134 -22.91 2.32 -7.69
N ILE A 135 -23.07 1.67 -8.85
CA ILE A 135 -21.98 1.00 -9.57
C ILE A 135 -20.85 1.97 -9.87
N PHE A 136 -21.15 3.18 -10.38
CA PHE A 136 -20.11 4.16 -10.65
C PHE A 136 -19.33 4.58 -9.39
N ASN A 137 -20.02 4.77 -8.26
CA ASN A 137 -19.33 5.14 -7.03
C ASN A 137 -18.49 3.99 -6.48
N ASP A 138 -18.96 2.75 -6.65
CA ASP A 138 -18.28 1.54 -6.22
C ASP A 138 -17.10 1.16 -7.10
N ASP A 139 -17.35 0.87 -8.37
CA ASP A 139 -16.39 0.24 -9.29
C ASP A 139 -15.50 1.24 -10.03
N ASP A 140 -15.91 2.50 -10.18
CA ASP A 140 -15.12 3.50 -10.90
C ASP A 140 -14.49 4.53 -9.95
N PHE A 141 -15.33 5.40 -9.37
CA PHE A 141 -14.86 6.56 -8.61
C PHE A 141 -14.01 6.15 -7.41
N SER A 142 -14.46 5.18 -6.62
CA SER A 142 -13.70 4.73 -5.44
C SER A 142 -12.35 4.12 -5.83
N HIS A 143 -12.29 3.37 -6.94
CA HIS A 143 -11.06 2.78 -7.44
C HIS A 143 -10.09 3.83 -7.99
N TRP A 144 -10.57 4.85 -8.69
CA TRP A 144 -9.72 5.96 -9.15
C TRP A 144 -9.03 6.64 -7.96
N LEU A 145 -9.79 6.93 -6.90
CA LEU A 145 -9.25 7.51 -5.68
C LEU A 145 -8.33 6.54 -4.94
N PHE A 146 -8.66 5.23 -4.91
CA PHE A 146 -7.82 4.19 -4.32
C PHE A 146 -6.45 4.19 -4.98
N PHE A 147 -6.41 4.03 -6.30
CA PHE A 147 -5.18 3.93 -7.06
C PHE A 147 -4.36 5.21 -7.01
N ALA A 148 -5.00 6.38 -7.11
CA ALA A 148 -4.32 7.66 -6.93
C ALA A 148 -3.68 7.77 -5.53
N GLY A 149 -4.46 7.48 -4.48
CA GLY A 149 -3.96 7.53 -3.10
C GLY A 149 -2.82 6.55 -2.85
N PHE A 150 -2.98 5.32 -3.33
CA PHE A 150 -2.00 4.24 -3.26
C PHE A 150 -0.69 4.64 -3.96
N VAL A 151 -0.74 5.13 -5.20
CA VAL A 151 0.45 5.58 -5.95
C VAL A 151 1.14 6.70 -5.19
N LEU A 152 0.42 7.74 -4.76
CA LEU A 152 1.03 8.89 -4.06
C LEU A 152 1.75 8.46 -2.78
N MET A 153 1.15 7.59 -1.97
CA MET A 153 1.79 7.10 -0.75
C MET A 153 3.04 6.26 -1.03
N ASN A 154 2.95 5.31 -1.95
CA ASN A 154 4.02 4.39 -2.30
C ASN A 154 5.20 5.13 -2.96
N VAL A 155 4.91 6.04 -3.90
CA VAL A 155 5.91 6.90 -4.55
C VAL A 155 6.58 7.81 -3.52
N ALA A 156 5.80 8.44 -2.62
CA ALA A 156 6.37 9.29 -1.58
C ALA A 156 7.33 8.52 -0.67
N LEU A 157 6.97 7.30 -0.25
CA LEU A 157 7.83 6.44 0.57
C LEU A 157 9.12 6.03 -0.14
N LEU A 158 9.01 5.59 -1.40
CA LEU A 158 10.18 5.27 -2.21
C LEU A 158 11.11 6.47 -2.34
N LEU A 159 10.59 7.63 -2.74
CA LEU A 159 11.39 8.85 -2.90
C LEU A 159 11.95 9.37 -1.56
N LEU A 160 11.25 9.16 -0.44
CA LEU A 160 11.79 9.45 0.88
C LEU A 160 13.05 8.64 1.18
N GLN A 161 13.13 7.38 0.73
CA GLN A 161 14.34 6.55 0.87
C GLN A 161 15.54 7.12 0.11
N ILE A 162 15.33 7.92 -0.95
CA ILE A 162 16.42 8.60 -1.66
C ILE A 162 16.97 9.74 -0.81
N ILE A 163 16.08 10.58 -0.25
CA ILE A 163 16.52 11.74 0.54
C ILE A 163 16.88 11.38 1.98
N PHE A 164 16.49 10.21 2.47
CA PHE A 164 16.92 9.61 3.73
C PHE A 164 17.52 8.21 3.49
N PRO A 165 18.69 8.13 2.84
CA PRO A 165 19.26 6.84 2.46
C PRO A 165 19.66 6.02 3.69
N TYR A 166 19.41 4.72 3.62
CA TYR A 166 19.97 3.77 4.57
C TYR A 166 21.45 3.58 4.24
N ARG A 167 22.33 3.97 5.18
CA ARG A 167 23.78 4.03 4.98
C ARG A 167 24.55 2.82 5.49
N GLN A 168 23.89 1.93 6.22
CA GLN A 168 24.53 0.71 6.72
C GLN A 168 24.47 -0.37 5.64
N GLU A 169 25.43 -1.30 5.66
CA GLU A 169 25.38 -2.46 4.80
C GLU A 169 24.17 -3.34 5.18
N ILE A 170 23.42 -3.76 4.16
CA ILE A 170 22.31 -4.69 4.34
C ILE A 170 22.88 -6.10 4.18
N ASP A 171 22.91 -6.86 5.27
CA ASP A 171 23.37 -8.24 5.23
C ASP A 171 22.44 -9.14 4.38
N ARG A 172 22.96 -10.31 3.99
CA ARG A 172 22.22 -11.26 3.14
C ARG A 172 20.92 -11.73 3.79
N ARG A 173 20.89 -11.87 5.12
CA ARG A 173 19.71 -12.34 5.87
C ARG A 173 18.56 -11.33 5.76
N ASN A 174 18.83 -10.04 5.96
CA ASN A 174 17.81 -9.01 5.83
C ASN A 174 17.34 -8.88 4.37
N ILE A 175 18.24 -9.02 3.37
CA ILE A 175 17.82 -9.08 1.96
C ILE A 175 16.81 -10.23 1.74
N ILE A 176 17.11 -11.44 2.22
CA ILE A 176 16.19 -12.58 2.10
C ILE A 176 14.84 -12.27 2.74
N PHE A 177 14.82 -11.68 3.94
CA PHE A 177 13.56 -11.32 4.60
C PHE A 177 12.77 -10.24 3.83
N LEU A 178 13.44 -9.25 3.24
CA LEU A 178 12.77 -8.25 2.39
C LEU A 178 12.18 -8.90 1.15
N VAL A 179 12.91 -9.83 0.52
CA VAL A 179 12.44 -10.56 -0.66
C VAL A 179 11.26 -11.45 -0.32
N VAL A 180 11.35 -12.27 0.73
CA VAL A 180 10.24 -13.15 1.15
C VAL A 180 8.99 -12.34 1.48
N ASN A 181 9.14 -11.24 2.22
CA ASN A 181 8.02 -10.36 2.54
C ASN A 181 7.43 -9.71 1.26
N GLY A 182 8.29 -9.22 0.37
CA GLY A 182 7.87 -8.67 -0.91
C GLY A 182 7.16 -9.69 -1.81
N LEU A 183 7.57 -10.97 -1.78
CA LEU A 183 6.92 -12.04 -2.51
C LEU A 183 5.46 -12.24 -2.09
N PHE A 184 5.12 -12.14 -0.80
CA PHE A 184 3.73 -12.24 -0.37
C PHE A 184 2.86 -11.12 -0.94
N ILE A 185 3.37 -9.89 -0.99
CA ILE A 185 2.67 -8.80 -1.69
C ILE A 185 2.61 -9.07 -3.19
N GLY A 186 3.69 -9.57 -3.78
CA GLY A 186 3.73 -9.95 -5.19
C GLY A 186 2.71 -11.03 -5.56
N LEU A 187 2.43 -11.98 -4.65
CA LEU A 187 1.35 -12.96 -4.81
C LEU A 187 -0.03 -12.30 -4.76
N GLY A 188 -0.24 -11.30 -3.91
CA GLY A 188 -1.47 -10.50 -3.92
C GLY A 188 -1.66 -9.74 -5.24
N VAL A 189 -0.60 -9.08 -5.72
CA VAL A 189 -0.58 -8.41 -7.04
C VAL A 189 -0.87 -9.40 -8.17
N PHE A 190 -0.23 -10.58 -8.13
CA PHE A 190 -0.47 -11.64 -9.09
C PHE A 190 -1.93 -12.08 -9.06
N ALA A 191 -2.48 -12.37 -7.89
CA ALA A 191 -3.87 -12.82 -7.75
C ALA A 191 -4.85 -11.79 -8.32
N ASN A 192 -4.65 -10.50 -8.03
CA ASN A 192 -5.47 -9.42 -8.56
C ASN A 192 -5.42 -9.41 -10.10
N LEU A 193 -4.23 -9.26 -10.67
CA LEU A 193 -4.07 -9.07 -12.12
C LEU A 193 -4.30 -10.35 -12.96
N ALA A 194 -4.10 -11.53 -12.38
CA ALA A 194 -4.20 -12.79 -13.10
C ALA A 194 -5.66 -13.23 -13.25
N PHE A 195 -6.49 -13.03 -12.22
CA PHE A 195 -7.84 -13.58 -12.15
C PHE A 195 -8.94 -12.53 -12.33
N GLU A 196 -8.64 -11.24 -12.14
CA GLU A 196 -9.58 -10.15 -12.40
C GLU A 196 -9.36 -9.56 -13.81
N GLU A 197 -10.33 -8.75 -14.26
CA GLU A 197 -10.18 -7.99 -15.50
C GLU A 197 -9.03 -6.99 -15.36
N ILE A 198 -8.11 -7.02 -16.33
CA ILE A 198 -6.95 -6.14 -16.33
C ILE A 198 -7.44 -4.69 -16.49
N GLY A 199 -7.25 -3.89 -15.44
CA GLY A 199 -7.74 -2.52 -15.38
C GLY A 199 -6.64 -1.50 -15.08
N LEU A 200 -6.99 -0.51 -14.25
CA LEU A 200 -6.07 0.52 -13.79
C LEU A 200 -4.93 -0.02 -12.92
N ASP A 201 -5.14 -1.15 -12.27
CA ASP A 201 -4.18 -1.84 -11.41
C ASP A 201 -2.89 -2.18 -12.16
N LEU A 202 -2.96 -2.65 -13.42
CA LEU A 202 -1.79 -2.96 -14.23
C LEU A 202 -0.88 -1.74 -14.41
N TYR A 203 -1.46 -0.59 -14.75
CA TYR A 203 -0.70 0.65 -14.96
C TYR A 203 -0.04 1.13 -13.67
N VAL A 204 -0.76 1.02 -12.54
CA VAL A 204 -0.26 1.38 -11.21
C VAL A 204 0.91 0.49 -10.80
N VAL A 205 0.75 -0.83 -10.94
CA VAL A 205 1.77 -1.81 -10.59
C VAL A 205 2.99 -1.65 -11.52
N ALA A 206 2.78 -1.45 -12.82
CA ALA A 206 3.85 -1.20 -13.79
C ALA A 206 4.64 0.08 -13.46
N LEU A 207 3.94 1.16 -13.10
CA LEU A 207 4.59 2.41 -12.68
C LEU A 207 5.49 2.19 -11.45
N LEU A 208 4.99 1.52 -10.42
CA LEU A 208 5.77 1.25 -9.20
C LEU A 208 6.93 0.28 -9.44
N ALA A 209 6.75 -0.71 -10.32
CA ALA A 209 7.82 -1.60 -10.75
C ALA A 209 8.93 -0.83 -11.48
N LEU A 210 8.59 0.00 -12.47
CA LEU A 210 9.55 0.81 -13.21
C LEU A 210 10.28 1.81 -12.29
N LEU A 211 9.54 2.48 -11.40
CA LEU A 211 10.13 3.41 -10.45
C LEU A 211 11.11 2.70 -9.51
N SER A 212 10.71 1.56 -8.92
CA SER A 212 11.56 0.82 -8.00
C SER A 212 12.83 0.26 -8.68
N VAL A 213 12.71 -0.29 -9.89
CA VAL A 213 13.88 -0.73 -10.69
C VAL A 213 14.80 0.44 -11.04
N GLY A 214 14.23 1.56 -11.50
CA GLY A 214 15.00 2.77 -11.82
C GLY A 214 15.77 3.28 -10.61
N MET A 215 15.11 3.33 -9.45
CA MET A 215 15.74 3.71 -8.19
C MET A 215 16.82 2.73 -7.75
N TRP A 216 16.62 1.42 -7.91
CA TRP A 216 17.67 0.45 -7.63
C TRP A 216 18.89 0.74 -8.49
N ARG A 217 18.71 0.91 -9.80
CA ARG A 217 19.84 1.13 -10.71
C ARG A 217 20.62 2.40 -10.40
N VAL A 218 19.95 3.47 -9.98
CA VAL A 218 20.58 4.77 -9.73
C VAL A 218 21.18 4.87 -8.32
N TYR A 219 20.45 4.40 -7.30
CA TYR A 219 20.79 4.62 -5.88
C TYR A 219 21.25 3.36 -5.15
N GLY A 220 21.27 2.22 -5.84
CA GLY A 220 21.72 0.94 -5.31
C GLY A 220 20.70 0.25 -4.41
N ARG A 221 21.21 -0.62 -3.53
CA ARG A 221 20.41 -1.47 -2.66
C ARG A 221 19.91 -0.69 -1.45
N GLN A 222 18.61 -0.39 -1.44
CA GLN A 222 17.90 0.21 -0.31
C GLN A 222 16.77 -0.72 0.16
N PRO A 223 16.41 -0.75 1.46
CA PRO A 223 15.43 -1.70 1.98
C PRO A 223 14.09 -1.65 1.26
N LEU A 224 13.52 -0.44 1.11
CA LEU A 224 12.25 -0.25 0.40
C LEU A 224 12.37 -0.57 -1.09
N THR A 225 13.49 -0.20 -1.72
CA THR A 225 13.70 -0.50 -3.14
C THR A 225 13.76 -2.00 -3.41
N ILE A 226 14.44 -2.79 -2.56
CA ILE A 226 14.46 -4.26 -2.67
C ILE A 226 13.05 -4.82 -2.51
N TYR A 227 12.33 -4.39 -1.47
CA TYR A 227 10.97 -4.85 -1.20
C TYR A 227 10.00 -4.56 -2.35
N TYR A 228 9.94 -3.30 -2.80
CA TYR A 228 9.04 -2.86 -3.87
C TYR A 228 9.39 -3.50 -5.21
N THR A 229 10.69 -3.58 -5.55
CA THR A 229 11.12 -4.26 -6.77
C THR A 229 10.68 -5.72 -6.74
N THR A 230 10.87 -6.41 -5.61
CA THR A 230 10.45 -7.81 -5.46
C THR A 230 8.94 -7.94 -5.62
N ALA A 231 8.15 -7.15 -4.90
CA ALA A 231 6.70 -7.24 -4.93
C ALA A 231 6.13 -6.96 -6.32
N TYR A 232 6.47 -5.82 -6.92
CA TYR A 232 5.82 -5.37 -8.15
C TYR A 232 6.42 -6.00 -9.41
N VAL A 233 7.74 -6.20 -9.49
CA VAL A 233 8.34 -6.83 -10.69
C VAL A 233 7.99 -8.31 -10.74
N LEU A 234 8.12 -9.03 -9.64
CA LEU A 234 7.82 -10.47 -9.66
C LEU A 234 6.31 -10.72 -9.78
N GLY A 235 5.47 -9.90 -9.15
CA GLY A 235 4.02 -9.95 -9.36
C GLY A 235 3.65 -9.77 -10.84
N LEU A 236 4.13 -8.70 -11.48
CA LEU A 236 3.89 -8.46 -12.92
C LEU A 236 4.44 -9.57 -13.81
N ALA A 237 5.65 -10.03 -13.55
CA ALA A 237 6.27 -11.07 -14.35
C ALA A 237 5.47 -12.38 -14.26
N ALA A 238 5.05 -12.77 -13.04
CA ALA A 238 4.22 -13.95 -12.83
C ALA A 238 2.86 -13.82 -13.55
N THR A 239 2.21 -12.65 -13.46
CA THR A 239 0.96 -12.38 -14.18
C THR A 239 1.14 -12.49 -15.68
N GLY A 240 2.18 -11.86 -16.24
CA GLY A 240 2.45 -11.88 -17.67
C GLY A 240 2.72 -13.30 -18.18
N ILE A 241 3.50 -14.09 -17.44
CA ILE A 241 3.73 -15.51 -17.77
C ILE A 241 2.40 -16.28 -17.75
N TYR A 242 1.58 -16.09 -16.71
CA TYR A 242 0.29 -16.78 -16.60
C TYR A 242 -0.64 -16.45 -17.75
N LYS A 243 -0.82 -15.17 -18.11
CA LYS A 243 -1.72 -14.73 -19.20
C LYS A 243 -1.22 -15.10 -20.61
N VAL A 244 0.07 -15.40 -20.79
CA VAL A 244 0.63 -15.82 -22.08
C VAL A 244 0.57 -17.33 -22.27
N ILE A 245 0.70 -18.10 -21.19
CA ILE A 245 0.75 -19.57 -21.23
C ILE A 245 -0.63 -20.21 -20.99
N GLY A 246 -1.46 -19.60 -20.13
CA GLY A 246 -2.82 -20.04 -19.79
C GLY A 246 -3.87 -19.33 -20.62
#